data_AF-A0A392SSI0-F1
#
_entry.id   AF-A0A392SSI0-F1
#
_cell.length_a   1.000
_cell.length_b   1.000
_cell.length_c   1.000
_cell.angle_alpha   90.00
_cell.angle_beta   90.00
_cell.angle_gamma   90.00
#
_symmetry.space_group_name_H-M   'P 1'
#
loop_
_entity.id
_entity.type
_entity.pdbx_description
1 polymer ?
#
loop_
_entity_poly.entity_id
_entity_poly.type
_entity_poly.pdbx_seq_one_letter_code
_entity_poly.pdbx_strand_id
1 'polypeptide(L)'
;KISASISNPPQKITSLPSTEHFISRFALNEPRKGADILVEALERQGVTDVFAYPGGASMEIHQALTRSKTIRNVLPRHEQGGIFAAEGYARSSGLPGV
;
A
#
# COMPACT_ATOMS: atom_id res chain seq x y z
N LYS A 1 31.95 -3.46 -53.55
CA LYS A 1 32.54 -2.73 -52.39
C LYS A 1 31.75 -1.43 -52.27
N ILE A 2 30.96 -1.08 -51.26
CA ILE A 2 30.67 -1.54 -49.88
C ILE A 2 29.21 -1.11 -49.64
N SER A 3 28.34 -1.99 -49.15
CA SER A 3 27.03 -1.59 -48.60
C SER A 3 27.02 -1.99 -47.14
N ALA A 4 26.99 -1.00 -46.24
CA ALA A 4 27.16 -1.19 -44.81
C ALA A 4 25.88 -1.76 -44.19
N SER A 5 25.97 -3.00 -43.72
CA SER A 5 24.99 -3.65 -42.86
C SER A 5 25.06 -3.08 -41.44
N ILE A 6 24.12 -2.20 -41.10
CA ILE A 6 23.92 -1.73 -39.73
C ILE A 6 23.11 -2.82 -39.00
N SER A 7 23.83 -3.67 -38.26
CA SER A 7 23.24 -4.62 -37.33
C SER A 7 22.65 -3.85 -36.14
N ASN A 8 21.33 -3.81 -36.03
CA ASN A 8 20.67 -3.36 -34.81
C ASN A 8 20.93 -4.41 -33.72
N PRO A 9 21.44 -4.05 -32.52
CA PRO A 9 21.63 -5.04 -31.45
C PRO A 9 20.26 -5.57 -30.98
N PRO A 10 20.20 -6.80 -30.44
CA PRO A 10 18.94 -7.36 -29.96
C PRO A 10 18.42 -6.46 -28.84
N GLN A 11 17.26 -5.83 -29.05
CA GLN A 11 16.57 -5.13 -27.98
C GLN A 11 16.27 -6.15 -26.90
N LYS A 12 16.94 -6.03 -25.77
CA LYS A 12 16.60 -6.74 -24.55
C LYS A 12 15.18 -6.30 -24.22
N ILE A 13 14.21 -7.17 -24.46
CA ILE A 13 12.84 -6.99 -23.99
C ILE A 13 12.94 -7.09 -22.48
N THR A 14 13.24 -5.96 -21.83
CA THR A 14 13.03 -5.80 -20.41
C THR A 14 11.52 -5.82 -20.25
N SER A 15 10.97 -7.02 -20.02
CA SER A 15 9.58 -7.14 -19.57
C SER A 15 9.47 -6.30 -18.31
N LEU A 16 8.83 -5.14 -18.42
CA LEU A 16 8.42 -4.36 -17.26
C LEU A 16 7.74 -5.33 -16.29
N PRO A 17 8.08 -5.31 -14.98
CA PRO A 17 7.36 -6.15 -14.04
C PRO A 17 5.88 -5.84 -14.21
N SER A 18 5.08 -6.87 -14.47
CA SER A 18 3.64 -6.75 -14.60
C SER A 18 3.12 -6.10 -13.34
N THR A 19 2.78 -4.82 -13.42
CA THR A 19 2.12 -4.09 -12.34
C THR A 19 0.84 -4.86 -12.05
N GLU A 20 0.82 -5.59 -10.93
CA GLU A 20 -0.42 -6.08 -10.34
C GLU A 20 -1.41 -4.90 -10.34
N HIS A 21 -2.47 -5.03 -11.12
CA HIS A 21 -3.41 -3.95 -11.35
C HIS A 21 -4.23 -3.76 -10.07
N PHE A 22 -3.73 -2.91 -9.17
CA PHE A 22 -4.50 -2.46 -8.02
C PHE A 22 -5.74 -1.72 -8.50
N ILE A 23 -6.92 -2.23 -8.14
CA ILE A 23 -8.20 -1.60 -8.45
C ILE A 23 -8.48 -0.55 -7.36
N SER A 24 -8.39 0.72 -7.74
CA SER A 24 -8.74 1.82 -6.85
C SER A 24 -10.21 1.76 -6.43
N ARG A 25 -10.50 2.13 -5.18
CA ARG A 25 -11.86 2.28 -4.67
C ARG A 25 -12.59 3.52 -5.21
N PHE A 26 -11.85 4.43 -5.84
CA PHE A 26 -12.34 5.73 -6.28
C PHE A 26 -12.09 5.92 -7.79
N ALA A 27 -12.92 6.73 -8.44
CA ALA A 27 -12.69 7.07 -9.84
C ALA A 27 -11.47 7.98 -10.01
N LEU A 28 -10.85 7.99 -11.20
CA LEU A 28 -9.58 8.71 -11.44
C LEU A 28 -9.66 10.21 -11.11
N ASN A 29 -10.76 10.86 -11.47
CA ASN A 29 -10.95 12.31 -11.33
C ASN A 29 -11.89 12.70 -10.17
N GLU A 30 -12.16 11.78 -9.24
CA GLU A 30 -13.06 12.02 -8.10
C GLU A 30 -12.31 12.66 -6.92
N PRO A 31 -12.64 13.89 -6.47
CA PRO A 31 -12.01 14.46 -5.28
C PRO A 31 -12.32 13.61 -4.04
N ARG A 32 -11.31 13.39 -3.18
CA ARG A 32 -11.45 12.60 -1.94
C ARG A 32 -10.58 13.18 -0.83
N LYS A 33 -10.84 12.80 0.42
CA LYS A 33 -10.06 13.29 1.57
C LYS A 33 -8.64 12.72 1.53
N GLY A 34 -7.68 13.46 2.10
CA GLY A 34 -6.30 12.99 2.24
C GLY A 34 -6.17 11.69 3.04
N ALA A 35 -7.03 11.48 4.04
CA ALA A 35 -7.10 10.23 4.80
C ALA A 35 -7.50 9.02 3.93
N ASP A 36 -8.40 9.19 2.96
CA ASP A 36 -8.77 8.13 2.02
C ASP A 36 -7.60 7.79 1.07
N ILE A 37 -6.85 8.81 0.65
CA ILE A 37 -5.64 8.63 -0.17
C ILE A 37 -4.57 7.87 0.63
N LEU A 38 -4.37 8.21 1.92
CA LEU A 38 -3.43 7.53 2.80
C LEU A 38 -3.80 6.04 2.94
N VAL A 39 -5.06 5.73 3.22
CA VAL A 39 -5.52 4.35 3.36
C VAL A 39 -5.40 3.59 2.04
N GLU A 40 -5.77 4.20 0.90
CA GLU A 40 -5.58 3.57 -0.41
C GLU A 40 -4.09 3.33 -0.73
N ALA A 41 -3.20 4.22 -0.31
CA ALA A 41 -1.76 4.02 -0.47
C ALA A 41 -1.26 2.81 0.33
N LEU A 42 -1.77 2.58 1.54
CA LEU A 42 -1.49 1.36 2.32
C LEU A 42 -2.03 0.11 1.61
N GLU A 43 -3.26 0.15 1.07
CA GLU A 43 -3.85 -0.95 0.29
C GLU A 43 -2.98 -1.28 -0.94
N ARG A 44 -2.47 -0.27 -1.64
CA ARG A 44 -1.56 -0.43 -2.80
C ARG A 44 -0.21 -1.06 -2.43
N GLN A 45 0.24 -0.89 -1.19
CA GLN A 45 1.44 -1.56 -0.66
C GLN A 45 1.15 -2.97 -0.15
N GLY A 46 -0.10 -3.45 -0.27
CA GLY A 46 -0.50 -4.78 0.18
C GLY A 46 -0.67 -4.90 1.70
N VAL A 47 -0.87 -3.78 2.41
CA VAL A 47 -1.15 -3.81 3.85
C VAL A 47 -2.53 -4.44 4.09
N THR A 48 -2.59 -5.43 4.97
CA THR A 48 -3.82 -6.13 5.37
C THR A 48 -4.22 -5.87 6.80
N ASP A 49 -3.27 -5.54 7.68
CA ASP A 49 -3.50 -5.39 9.12
C ASP A 49 -2.83 -4.11 9.62
N VAL A 50 -3.57 -3.33 10.40
CA VAL A 50 -3.07 -2.13 11.08
C VAL A 50 -3.41 -2.18 12.57
N PHE A 51 -2.53 -1.66 13.41
CA PHE A 51 -2.67 -1.64 14.87
C PHE A 51 -2.95 -0.23 15.39
N ALA A 52 -4.11 0.34 15.03
CA ALA A 52 -4.41 1.75 15.25
C ALA A 52 -5.30 2.02 16.47
N TYR A 53 -4.88 2.95 17.33
CA TYR A 53 -5.67 3.48 18.45
C TYR A 53 -6.21 4.89 18.14
N PRO A 54 -7.54 5.10 18.17
CA PRO A 54 -8.14 6.36 17.72
C PRO A 54 -7.95 7.51 18.72
N GLY A 55 -7.57 8.66 18.20
CA GLY A 55 -7.62 9.97 18.87
C GLY A 55 -8.20 11.07 17.97
N GLY A 56 -8.49 12.24 18.55
CA GLY A 56 -9.14 13.36 17.84
C GLY A 56 -8.40 13.80 16.57
N ALA A 57 -7.06 13.89 16.63
CA ALA A 57 -6.23 14.29 15.48
C ALA A 57 -6.17 13.22 14.37
N SER A 58 -6.32 11.94 14.72
CA SER A 58 -6.30 10.80 13.80
C SER A 58 -7.68 10.38 13.30
N MET A 59 -8.75 11.05 13.74
CA MET A 59 -10.13 10.61 13.53
C MET A 59 -10.45 10.35 12.05
N GLU A 60 -9.99 11.23 11.16
CA GLU A 60 -10.22 11.11 9.72
C GLU A 60 -9.57 9.85 9.13
N ILE A 61 -8.39 9.45 9.62
CA ILE A 61 -7.71 8.21 9.20
C ILE A 61 -8.52 7.00 9.64
N HIS A 62 -9.01 7.01 10.89
CA HIS A 62 -9.88 5.93 11.38
C HIS A 62 -11.19 5.83 10.58
N GLN A 63 -11.79 6.97 10.21
CA GLN A 63 -12.97 6.99 9.34
C GLN A 63 -12.68 6.49 7.92
N ALA A 64 -11.47 6.69 7.41
CA ALA A 64 -11.06 6.13 6.12
C ALA A 64 -10.80 4.61 6.23
N LEU A 65 -10.21 4.14 7.33
CA LEU A 65 -9.98 2.71 7.59
C LEU A 65 -11.29 1.92 7.63
N THR A 66 -12.38 2.47 8.18
CA THR A 66 -13.69 1.78 8.16
C THR A 66 -14.27 1.61 6.77
N ARG A 67 -13.82 2.40 5.77
CA ARG A 67 -14.22 2.28 4.36
C ARG A 67 -13.35 1.29 3.58
N SER A 68 -12.22 0.86 4.13
CA SER A 68 -11.40 -0.20 3.54
C SER A 68 -12.08 -1.55 3.73
N LYS A 69 -12.06 -2.38 2.68
CA LYS A 69 -12.50 -3.78 2.74
C LYS A 69 -11.33 -4.76 2.83
N THR A 70 -10.10 -4.25 2.66
CA THR A 70 -8.88 -5.05 2.61
C THR A 70 -8.10 -4.94 3.92
N ILE A 71 -8.07 -3.75 4.52
CA ILE A 71 -7.34 -3.50 5.76
C ILE A 71 -8.25 -3.79 6.96
N ARG A 72 -7.78 -4.67 7.84
CA ARG A 72 -8.31 -4.92 9.17
C ARG A 72 -7.63 -4.01 10.18
N ASN A 73 -8.41 -3.27 10.97
CA ASN A 73 -7.89 -2.54 12.13
C ASN A 73 -7.98 -3.39 13.41
N VAL A 74 -6.83 -3.67 14.02
CA VAL A 74 -6.71 -4.31 15.34
C VAL A 74 -6.58 -3.21 16.38
N LEU A 75 -7.66 -2.90 17.10
CA LEU A 75 -7.67 -1.87 18.15
C LEU A 75 -6.90 -2.35 19.39
N PRO A 76 -5.72 -1.78 19.71
CA PRO A 76 -5.06 -2.07 20.96
C PRO A 76 -5.78 -1.37 22.12
N ARG A 77 -5.40 -1.66 23.36
CA ARG A 77 -5.91 -0.96 24.56
C ARG A 77 -4.98 0.13 25.08
N HIS A 78 -3.81 0.25 24.47
CA HIS A 78 -2.82 1.29 24.71
C HIS A 78 -1.91 1.34 23.47
N GLU A 79 -1.43 2.52 23.11
CA GLU A 79 -0.61 2.75 21.92
C GLU A 79 0.68 1.91 21.95
N GLN A 80 1.27 1.75 23.13
CA GLN A 80 2.42 0.85 23.33
C GLN A 80 2.09 -0.61 22.97
N GLY A 81 0.87 -1.07 23.28
CA GLY A 81 0.41 -2.40 22.88
C GLY A 81 0.24 -2.50 21.36
N GLY A 82 -0.13 -1.40 20.69
CA GLY A 82 -0.19 -1.31 19.24
C GLY A 82 1.17 -1.50 18.58
N ILE A 83 2.20 -0.76 19.03
CA ILE A 83 3.54 -0.88 18.43
C ILE A 83 4.18 -2.24 18.72
N PHE A 84 3.99 -2.82 19.90
CA PHE A 84 4.48 -4.18 20.19
C PHE A 84 3.75 -5.25 19.36
N ALA A 85 2.46 -5.08 19.10
CA ALA A 85 1.72 -5.97 18.22
C ALA A 85 2.20 -5.86 16.76
N ALA A 86 2.43 -4.63 16.27
CA ALA A 86 2.99 -4.39 14.94
C ALA A 86 4.41 -4.97 14.79
N GLU A 87 5.26 -4.79 15.81
CA GLU A 87 6.60 -5.39 15.84
C GLU A 87 6.53 -6.92 15.84
N GLY A 88 5.65 -7.50 16.67
CA GLY A 88 5.40 -8.94 16.70
C GLY A 88 4.96 -9.48 15.35
N TYR A 89 3.98 -8.81 14.72
CA TYR A 89 3.51 -9.13 13.36
C TYR A 89 4.66 -9.11 12.36
N ALA A 90 5.51 -8.08 12.40
CA ALA A 90 6.61 -7.95 11.47
C ALA A 90 7.65 -9.06 11.65
N ARG A 91 8.02 -9.36 12.89
CA ARG A 91 8.99 -10.42 13.22
C ARG A 91 8.47 -11.81 12.86
N SER A 92 7.17 -12.08 13.03
CA SER A 92 6.60 -13.40 12.76
C SER A 92 6.27 -13.65 11.30
N SER A 93 5.96 -12.60 10.52
CA SER A 93 5.53 -12.71 9.12
C SER A 93 6.61 -12.37 8.10
N GLY A 94 7.61 -11.56 8.48
CA GLY A 94 8.56 -10.95 7.55
C GLY A 94 7.98 -9.77 6.75
N LEU A 95 6.73 -9.38 7.01
CA LEU A 95 6.08 -8.21 6.41
C LEU A 95 6.25 -6.96 7.31
N PRO A 96 6.11 -5.73 6.79
CA PRO A 96 6.09 -4.54 7.64
C PRO A 96 4.87 -4.53 8.58
N GLY A 97 5.09 -4.26 9.87
CA GLY A 97 4.01 -4.00 10.82
C GLY A 97 3.61 -2.53 10.79
N VAL A 98 2.29 -2.25 10.76
CA VAL A 98 1.71 -0.91 10.57
C VAL A 98 0.85 -0.49 11.74
#